data_AF-A0A5P1E6V3-F1
#
_entry.id   AF-A0A5P1E6V3-F1
#
_cell.length_a   1.000
_cell.length_b   1.000
_cell.length_c   1.000
_cell.angle_alpha   90.00
_cell.angle_beta   90.00
_cell.angle_gamma   90.00
#
_symmetry.space_group_name_H-M   'P 1'
#
loop_
_entity.id
_entity.type
_entity.pdbx_description
1 polymer ?
#
loop_
_entity_poly.entity_id
_entity_poly.type
_entity_poly.pdbx_seq_one_letter_code
_entity_poly.pdbx_strand_id
1 'polypeptide(L)'
;MEAIGQIEDKLSQVKVLEFEDNCIRLSLKTPIPSSESLLLRHKLDYQVEPSTVEHELLIEVVEKTLEVHKVEIFPNDVPLNDIVYTIKSSSNMPIARNCSALEYLVRHVQHRILICTLRRLLLKDAKISRHSFEYSDRDETITAHLVGGIDAFIKVTQSWPISDSGLKLVSIKNSNSQSKSISLSFLYKVKELTNSLNIQTRGHLVRFLDAIEEILVREMHSELHSNDISA
;
A
#
# COMPACT_ATOMS: atom_id res chain seq x y z
N MET A 1 30.09 2.43 21.62
CA MET A 1 30.20 1.05 21.07
C MET A 1 29.14 0.13 21.64
N GLU A 2 28.98 0.02 22.96
CA GLU A 2 28.03 -0.93 23.59
C GLU A 2 26.56 -0.73 23.17
N ALA A 3 26.11 0.51 23.00
CA ALA A 3 24.74 0.82 22.54
C ALA A 3 24.49 0.45 21.06
N ILE A 4 25.52 0.52 20.21
CA ILE A 4 25.43 0.17 18.78
C ILE A 4 25.25 -1.33 18.64
N GLY A 5 26.07 -2.12 19.33
CA GLY A 5 25.97 -3.59 19.32
C GLY A 5 24.61 -4.07 19.82
N GLN A 6 24.05 -3.45 20.86
CA GLN A 6 22.72 -3.81 21.37
C GLN A 6 21.56 -3.54 20.38
N ILE A 7 21.71 -2.57 19.48
CA ILE A 7 20.71 -2.27 18.44
C ILE A 7 20.80 -3.32 17.34
N GLU A 8 22.01 -3.63 16.86
CA GLU A 8 22.25 -4.64 15.81
C GLU A 8 21.91 -6.06 16.28
N ASP A 9 22.20 -6.40 17.54
CA ASP A 9 21.90 -7.72 18.12
C ASP A 9 20.38 -7.97 18.30
N LYS A 10 19.60 -6.91 18.56
CA LYS A 10 18.14 -7.01 18.75
C LYS A 10 17.36 -6.91 17.45
N LEU A 11 17.93 -6.27 16.44
CA LEU A 11 17.28 -6.00 15.16
C LEU A 11 18.00 -6.75 14.04
N SER A 12 17.42 -7.88 13.64
CA SER A 12 17.93 -8.63 12.50
C SER A 12 17.90 -7.76 11.24
N GLN A 13 18.98 -7.86 10.45
CA GLN A 13 19.10 -7.17 9.15
C GLN A 13 19.13 -5.63 9.23
N VAL A 14 19.60 -5.09 10.36
CA VAL A 14 19.82 -3.66 10.58
C VAL A 14 21.28 -3.42 10.88
N LYS A 15 21.87 -2.40 10.27
CA LYS A 15 23.23 -1.95 10.55
C LYS A 15 23.22 -0.48 10.94
N VAL A 16 23.90 -0.11 12.02
CA VAL A 16 24.05 1.30 12.39
C VAL A 16 25.15 1.91 11.52
N LEU A 17 24.82 2.97 10.81
CA LEU A 17 25.76 3.73 9.98
C LEU A 17 26.36 4.89 10.76
N GLU A 18 25.52 5.58 11.55
CA GLU A 18 25.90 6.78 12.29
C GLU A 18 25.07 6.85 13.57
N PHE A 19 25.72 7.20 14.67
CA PHE A 19 25.09 7.43 15.97
C PHE A 19 25.87 8.54 16.68
N GLU A 20 25.64 9.76 16.25
CA GLU A 20 26.32 10.96 16.74
C GLU A 20 25.31 12.08 16.99
N ASP A 21 25.59 12.89 18.01
CA ASP A 21 24.73 13.98 18.48
C ASP A 21 23.27 13.55 18.76
N ASN A 22 22.37 14.02 17.91
CA ASN A 22 20.92 13.83 17.95
C ASN A 22 20.40 13.02 16.76
N CYS A 23 21.29 12.36 16.03
CA CYS A 23 20.98 11.68 14.78
C CYS A 23 21.36 10.20 14.85
N ILE A 24 20.43 9.36 14.42
CA ILE A 24 20.64 7.92 14.26
C ILE A 24 20.41 7.61 12.79
N ARG A 25 21.43 7.06 12.12
CA ARG A 25 21.32 6.59 10.74
C ARG A 25 21.48 5.08 10.70
N LEU A 26 20.49 4.41 10.13
CA LEU A 26 20.43 2.95 10.02
C LEU A 26 20.38 2.53 8.56
N SER A 27 21.07 1.46 8.22
CA SER A 27 20.84 0.69 7.00
C SER A 27 19.90 -0.46 7.33
N LEU A 28 18.78 -0.52 6.62
CA LEU A 28 17.74 -1.52 6.75
C LEU A 28 17.78 -2.44 5.54
N LYS A 29 17.98 -3.73 5.78
CA LYS A 29 17.78 -4.77 4.77
C LYS A 29 16.43 -5.42 5.03
N THR A 30 15.56 -5.40 4.03
CA THR A 30 14.22 -5.99 4.11
C THR A 30 14.14 -7.16 3.12
N PRO A 31 13.90 -8.39 3.60
CA PRO A 31 13.79 -9.55 2.74
C PRO A 31 12.43 -9.54 2.05
N ILE A 32 12.42 -9.75 0.74
CA ILE A 32 11.22 -9.87 -0.08
C ILE A 32 11.02 -11.37 -0.36
N PRO A 33 9.87 -11.93 0.06
CA PRO A 33 9.59 -13.34 -0.19
C PRO A 33 9.46 -13.60 -1.71
N SER A 34 9.90 -14.77 -2.14
CA SER A 34 9.69 -15.25 -3.51
C SER A 34 8.21 -15.51 -3.80
N SER A 35 7.83 -15.50 -5.09
CA SER A 35 6.44 -15.78 -5.50
C SER A 35 5.86 -17.10 -4.98
N GLU A 36 6.69 -18.09 -4.67
CA GLU A 36 6.27 -19.37 -4.06
C GLU A 36 6.10 -19.32 -2.53
N SER A 37 6.87 -18.47 -1.85
CA SER A 37 6.83 -18.29 -0.38
C SER A 37 5.89 -17.17 0.07
N LEU A 38 5.47 -16.35 -0.89
CA LEU A 38 4.44 -15.36 -0.71
C LEU A 38 3.14 -16.06 -0.34
N LEU A 39 2.75 -15.96 0.93
CA LEU A 39 1.39 -16.19 1.46
C LEU A 39 0.31 -15.32 0.77
N LEU A 40 0.67 -14.66 -0.33
CA LEU A 40 -0.22 -14.04 -1.27
C LEU A 40 -1.10 -15.13 -1.87
N ARG A 41 -2.41 -15.01 -1.68
CA ARG A 41 -3.40 -15.70 -2.53
C ARG A 41 -3.32 -15.27 -4.01
N HIS A 42 -2.36 -14.40 -4.35
CA HIS A 42 -1.98 -13.97 -5.68
C HIS A 42 -0.81 -14.83 -6.14
N LYS A 43 -1.09 -15.82 -6.97
CA LYS A 43 -0.04 -16.47 -7.74
C LYS A 43 0.44 -15.41 -8.74
N LEU A 44 1.61 -14.82 -8.49
CA LEU A 44 2.27 -13.97 -9.48
C LEU A 44 2.58 -14.85 -10.69
N ASP A 45 2.28 -14.37 -11.90
CA ASP A 45 2.52 -15.14 -13.12
C ASP A 45 4.01 -15.19 -13.48
N TYR A 46 4.83 -14.31 -12.90
CA TYR A 46 6.28 -14.31 -13.01
C TYR A 46 6.99 -14.78 -11.73
N GLN A 47 8.08 -15.53 -11.89
CA GLN A 47 8.92 -15.99 -10.79
C GLN A 47 9.68 -14.80 -10.19
N VAL A 48 9.28 -14.37 -8.99
CA VAL A 48 10.03 -13.37 -8.23
C VAL A 48 11.07 -14.12 -7.42
N GLU A 49 12.34 -13.97 -7.77
CA GLU A 49 13.44 -14.50 -6.94
C GLU A 49 13.43 -13.80 -5.57
N PRO A 50 13.77 -14.52 -4.48
CA PRO A 50 13.96 -13.88 -3.18
C PRO A 50 15.00 -12.76 -3.33
N SER A 51 14.60 -11.54 -3.00
CA SER A 51 15.49 -10.39 -3.07
C SER A 51 15.54 -9.69 -1.72
N THR A 52 16.57 -8.88 -1.51
CA THR A 52 16.62 -7.97 -0.38
C THR A 52 16.53 -6.55 -0.92
N VAL A 53 15.67 -5.73 -0.35
CA VAL A 53 15.64 -4.30 -0.64
C VAL A 53 16.29 -3.56 0.50
N GLU A 54 17.22 -2.67 0.16
CA GLU A 54 17.97 -1.88 1.11
C GLU A 54 17.41 -0.46 1.16
N HIS A 55 17.24 0.06 2.37
CA HIS A 55 16.88 1.45 2.61
C HIS A 55 17.77 2.01 3.71
N GLU A 56 17.97 3.32 3.72
CA GLU A 56 18.54 4.01 4.87
C GLU A 56 17.44 4.75 5.62
N LEU A 57 17.50 4.73 6.94
CA LEU A 57 16.59 5.43 7.84
C LEU A 57 17.38 6.43 8.66
N LEU A 58 17.05 7.71 8.52
CA LEU A 58 17.58 8.79 9.33
C LEU A 58 16.53 9.18 10.37
N ILE A 59 16.92 9.16 11.64
CA ILE A 59 16.07 9.50 12.78
C ILE A 59 16.75 10.65 13.51
N GLU A 60 16.06 11.78 13.58
CA GLU A 60 16.48 12.94 14.36
C GLU A 60 15.67 12.96 15.66
N VAL A 61 16.36 13.08 16.79
CA VAL A 61 15.74 13.16 18.12
C VAL A 61 15.96 14.53 18.75
N VAL A 62 15.05 14.94 19.64
CA VAL A 62 15.23 16.18 20.40
C VAL A 62 16.22 15.93 21.56
N GLU A 63 17.33 16.65 21.59
CA GLU A 63 18.46 16.46 22.54
C GLU A 63 18.05 16.23 24.00
N LYS A 64 17.04 16.97 24.48
CA LYS A 64 16.62 16.95 25.89
C LYS A 64 15.58 15.88 26.21
N THR A 65 14.71 15.54 25.25
CA THR A 65 13.58 14.63 25.48
C THR A 65 13.79 13.25 24.86
N LEU A 66 14.74 13.13 23.92
CA LEU A 66 15.03 11.93 23.13
C LEU A 66 13.79 11.43 22.35
N GLU A 67 12.85 12.33 22.11
CA GLU A 67 11.64 12.09 21.31
C GLU A 67 11.97 12.25 19.82
N VAL A 68 11.26 11.49 18.98
CA VAL A 68 11.37 11.64 17.52
C VAL A 68 11.02 13.06 17.12
N HIS A 69 11.99 13.80 16.60
CA HIS A 69 11.72 15.04 15.88
C HIS A 69 11.30 14.73 14.45
N LYS A 70 12.11 13.93 13.74
CA LYS A 70 11.98 13.69 12.31
C LYS A 70 12.44 12.28 11.96
N VAL A 71 11.80 11.68 10.95
CA VAL A 71 12.23 10.41 10.37
C VAL A 71 12.20 10.56 8.85
N GLU A 72 13.30 10.22 8.20
CA GLU A 72 13.43 10.22 6.75
C GLU A 72 13.93 8.86 6.28
N ILE A 73 13.44 8.43 5.12
CA ILE A 73 13.84 7.17 4.48
C ILE A 73 14.43 7.46 3.11
N PHE A 74 15.48 6.72 2.78
CA PHE A 74 16.20 6.84 1.51
C PHE A 74 16.27 5.47 0.82
N PRO A 75 15.80 5.37 -0.43
CA PRO A 75 15.06 6.39 -1.18
C PRO A 75 13.73 6.77 -0.51
N ASN A 76 13.18 7.96 -0.83
CA ASN A 76 11.92 8.47 -0.28
C ASN A 76 10.70 7.91 -1.06
N ASP A 77 10.67 6.59 -1.21
CA ASP A 77 9.66 5.83 -1.95
C ASP A 77 8.71 5.06 -1.02
N VAL A 78 8.84 5.27 0.30
CA VAL A 78 8.02 4.62 1.34
C VAL A 78 7.41 5.68 2.26
N PRO A 79 6.08 5.81 2.33
CA PRO A 79 5.42 6.78 3.20
C PRO A 79 5.48 6.33 4.66
N LEU A 80 5.98 7.21 5.55
CA LEU A 80 6.18 6.95 6.98
C LEU A 80 5.33 7.84 7.91
N ASN A 81 4.52 8.76 7.37
CA ASN A 81 3.82 9.78 8.15
C ASN A 81 2.97 9.20 9.29
N ASP A 82 2.26 8.11 9.02
CA ASP A 82 1.39 7.45 9.99
C ASP A 82 2.19 6.73 11.09
N ILE A 83 3.33 6.12 10.75
CA ILE A 83 4.25 5.49 11.70
C ILE A 83 4.84 6.56 12.63
N VAL A 84 5.32 7.67 12.06
CA VAL A 84 5.88 8.80 12.82
C VAL A 84 4.81 9.42 13.72
N TYR A 85 3.60 9.62 13.21
CA TYR A 85 2.47 10.13 14.00
C TYR A 85 2.14 9.21 15.17
N THR A 86 2.11 7.90 14.94
CA THR A 86 1.82 6.90 15.98
C THR A 86 2.86 6.94 17.10
N ILE A 87 4.14 7.05 16.76
CA ILE A 87 5.22 7.13 17.75
C ILE A 87 5.14 8.44 18.54
N LYS A 88 4.92 9.57 17.85
CA LYS A 88 4.80 10.90 18.49
C LYS A 88 3.59 10.98 19.41
N SER A 89 2.46 10.38 19.03
CA SER A 89 1.24 10.36 19.84
C SER A 89 1.29 9.38 21.01
N SER A 90 2.20 8.40 20.97
CA SER A 90 2.43 7.43 22.04
C SER A 90 3.40 7.93 23.13
N SER A 91 3.57 9.24 23.28
CA SER A 91 4.63 9.88 24.08
C SER A 91 4.60 9.52 25.57
N ASN A 92 5.31 8.44 25.90
CA ASN A 92 6.14 8.22 27.10
C ASN A 92 7.32 7.26 26.79
N MET A 93 7.66 7.07 25.50
CA MET A 93 8.71 6.13 25.07
C MET A 93 9.94 6.88 24.51
N PRO A 94 10.92 7.23 25.36
CA PRO A 94 12.19 7.78 24.91
C PRO A 94 12.96 6.75 24.07
N ILE A 95 13.31 7.11 22.83
CA ILE A 95 13.95 6.20 21.87
C ILE A 95 15.35 5.79 22.30
N ALA A 96 16.07 6.70 22.97
CA ALA A 96 17.44 6.44 23.38
C ALA A 96 17.56 5.73 24.74
N ARG A 97 16.45 5.41 25.45
CA ARG A 97 16.51 4.66 26.72
C ARG A 97 15.87 3.27 26.68
N ASN A 98 14.96 3.02 25.74
CA ASN A 98 14.30 1.72 25.61
C ASN A 98 14.42 1.21 24.18
N CYS A 99 15.10 0.08 23.99
CA CYS A 99 15.19 -0.63 22.71
C CYS A 99 13.81 -0.85 22.08
N SER A 100 12.71 -0.87 22.84
CA SER A 100 11.35 -1.11 22.33
C SER A 100 10.82 -0.06 21.36
N ALA A 101 11.17 1.23 21.51
CA ALA A 101 10.62 2.29 20.66
C ALA A 101 11.34 2.36 19.31
N LEU A 102 12.67 2.25 19.33
CA LEU A 102 13.47 2.12 18.12
C LEU A 102 13.15 0.80 17.40
N GLU A 103 13.02 -0.30 18.15
CA GLU A 103 12.65 -1.60 17.61
C GLU A 103 11.26 -1.58 16.97
N TYR A 104 10.29 -0.95 17.64
CA TYR A 104 8.97 -0.72 17.07
C TYR A 104 9.06 0.08 15.76
N LEU A 105 9.75 1.22 15.77
CA LEU A 105 9.92 2.05 14.58
C LEU A 105 10.53 1.25 13.43
N VAL A 106 11.66 0.59 13.67
CA VAL A 106 12.40 -0.14 12.64
C VAL A 106 11.57 -1.30 12.09
N ARG A 107 10.89 -2.08 12.95
CA ARG A 107 10.00 -3.16 12.49
C ARG A 107 8.84 -2.63 11.65
N HIS A 108 8.21 -1.54 12.08
CA HIS A 108 7.11 -0.94 11.32
C HIS A 108 7.57 -0.34 9.99
N VAL A 109 8.78 0.24 9.93
CA VAL A 109 9.40 0.71 8.69
C VAL A 109 9.73 -0.45 7.75
N GLN A 110 10.40 -1.51 8.23
CA GLN A 110 10.69 -2.72 7.43
C GLN A 110 9.39 -3.38 6.93
N HIS A 111 8.36 -3.45 7.78
CA HIS A 111 7.07 -3.97 7.36
C HIS A 111 6.44 -3.10 6.26
N ARG A 112 6.51 -1.77 6.38
CA ARG A 112 5.99 -0.86 5.34
C ARG A 112 6.79 -0.97 4.04
N ILE A 113 8.13 -1.08 4.10
CA ILE A 113 8.99 -1.37 2.94
C ILE A 113 8.54 -2.64 2.24
N LEU A 114 8.31 -3.72 2.99
CA LEU A 114 7.84 -4.99 2.45
C LEU A 114 6.51 -4.81 1.72
N ILE A 115 5.50 -4.21 2.37
CA ILE A 115 4.19 -3.99 1.76
C ILE A 115 4.29 -3.17 0.47
N CYS A 116 4.93 -1.99 0.53
CA CYS A 116 5.08 -1.11 -0.64
C CYS A 116 5.77 -1.84 -1.80
N THR A 117 6.82 -2.60 -1.50
CA THR A 117 7.52 -3.42 -2.50
C THR A 117 6.61 -4.46 -3.12
N LEU A 118 5.87 -5.24 -2.32
CA LEU A 118 4.94 -6.26 -2.81
C LEU A 118 3.83 -5.66 -3.67
N ARG A 119 3.25 -4.52 -3.27
CA ARG A 119 2.23 -3.83 -4.06
C ARG A 119 2.76 -3.42 -5.42
N ARG A 120 3.96 -2.82 -5.46
CA ARG A 120 4.62 -2.41 -6.71
C ARG A 120 4.93 -3.61 -7.61
N LEU A 121 5.33 -4.74 -7.05
CA LEU A 121 5.54 -5.97 -7.81
C LEU A 121 4.24 -6.50 -8.41
N LEU A 122 3.16 -6.59 -7.63
CA LEU A 122 1.83 -7.02 -8.11
C LEU A 122 1.28 -6.10 -9.20
N LEU A 123 1.50 -4.79 -9.08
CA LEU A 123 1.08 -3.83 -10.08
C LEU A 123 1.92 -3.92 -11.36
N LYS A 124 3.21 -4.19 -11.26
CA LYS A 124 4.06 -4.45 -12.44
C LYS A 124 3.59 -5.71 -13.19
N ASP A 125 3.23 -6.76 -12.48
CA ASP A 125 2.67 -7.99 -13.08
C ASP A 125 1.31 -7.70 -13.74
N ALA A 126 0.43 -6.97 -13.05
CA ALA A 126 -0.87 -6.60 -13.60
C ALA A 126 -0.77 -5.69 -14.85
N LYS A 127 0.29 -4.88 -15.01
CA LYS A 127 0.51 -4.06 -16.22
C LYS A 127 0.71 -4.89 -17.50
N ILE A 128 0.96 -6.20 -17.39
CA ILE A 128 1.00 -7.12 -18.53
C ILE A 128 -0.43 -7.45 -19.02
N SER A 129 -1.46 -7.17 -18.21
CA SER A 129 -2.87 -7.34 -18.59
C SER A 129 -3.38 -6.21 -19.48
N ARG A 130 -4.61 -6.34 -19.97
CA ARG A 130 -5.30 -5.34 -20.82
C ARG A 130 -5.57 -3.98 -20.16
N HIS A 131 -5.28 -3.85 -18.87
CA HIS A 131 -5.63 -2.69 -18.05
C HIS A 131 -4.39 -1.82 -17.78
N SER A 132 -4.56 -0.50 -17.81
CA SER A 132 -3.51 0.44 -17.41
C SER A 132 -3.73 0.93 -15.98
N PHE A 133 -2.63 1.11 -15.23
CA PHE A 133 -2.68 1.45 -13.81
C PHE A 133 -1.69 2.52 -13.40
N GLU A 134 -2.15 3.38 -12.50
CA GLU A 134 -1.33 4.27 -11.68
C GLU A 134 -1.51 3.91 -10.21
N TYR A 135 -0.43 3.98 -9.44
CA TYR A 135 -0.46 3.67 -8.02
C TYR A 135 0.28 4.73 -7.21
N SER A 136 -0.36 5.18 -6.13
CA SER A 136 0.23 6.06 -5.12
C SER A 136 0.33 5.30 -3.80
N ASP A 137 1.57 5.05 -3.36
CA ASP A 137 1.84 4.54 -2.00
C ASP A 137 1.34 5.53 -0.94
N ARG A 138 1.43 6.85 -1.20
CA ARG A 138 1.02 7.91 -0.25
C ARG A 138 -0.49 7.96 -0.04
N ASP A 139 -1.25 7.84 -1.13
CA ASP A 139 -2.72 7.92 -1.08
C ASP A 139 -3.36 6.54 -0.91
N GLU A 140 -2.54 5.48 -0.88
CA GLU A 140 -2.95 4.08 -0.85
C GLU A 140 -4.04 3.78 -1.90
N THR A 141 -3.90 4.38 -3.08
CA THR A 141 -4.93 4.37 -4.12
C THR A 141 -4.34 3.88 -5.43
N ILE A 142 -5.05 2.93 -6.06
CA ILE A 142 -4.83 2.47 -7.42
C ILE A 142 -5.86 3.16 -8.30
N THR A 143 -5.40 3.85 -9.33
CA THR A 143 -6.23 4.33 -10.42
C THR A 143 -6.13 3.32 -11.55
N ALA A 144 -7.25 2.70 -11.90
CA ALA A 144 -7.33 1.75 -13.01
C ALA A 144 -8.09 2.39 -14.17
N HIS A 145 -7.46 2.42 -15.33
CA HIS A 145 -8.07 2.90 -16.57
C HIS A 145 -8.72 1.71 -17.28
N LEU A 146 -10.05 1.66 -17.18
CA LEU A 146 -10.88 0.61 -17.76
C LEU A 146 -11.24 0.93 -19.21
N VAL A 147 -11.68 -0.10 -19.93
CA VAL A 147 -12.17 0.05 -21.30
C VAL A 147 -13.39 0.98 -21.33
N GLY A 148 -13.47 1.83 -22.36
CA GLY A 148 -14.57 2.79 -22.53
C GLY A 148 -14.34 4.16 -21.90
N GLY A 149 -13.11 4.45 -21.47
CA GLY A 149 -12.76 5.76 -20.91
C GLY A 149 -13.30 5.93 -19.50
N ILE A 150 -13.20 4.90 -18.67
CA ILE A 150 -13.69 4.90 -17.29
C ILE A 150 -12.50 4.70 -16.36
N ASP A 151 -12.35 5.59 -15.39
CA ASP A 151 -11.34 5.48 -14.34
C ASP A 151 -11.98 4.96 -13.05
N ALA A 152 -11.47 3.83 -12.55
CA ALA A 152 -11.84 3.27 -11.26
C ALA A 152 -10.78 3.64 -10.21
N PHE A 153 -11.22 4.27 -9.13
CA PHE A 153 -10.39 4.63 -7.99
C PHE A 153 -10.56 3.59 -6.89
N ILE A 154 -9.51 2.83 -6.65
CA ILE A 154 -9.52 1.67 -5.76
C ILE A 154 -8.63 1.98 -4.56
N LYS A 155 -9.19 1.90 -3.36
CA LYS A 155 -8.42 2.02 -2.13
C LYS A 155 -7.82 0.67 -1.76
N VAL A 156 -6.52 0.70 -1.47
CA VAL A 156 -5.74 -0.40 -0.95
C VAL A 156 -5.78 -0.33 0.57
N THR A 157 -6.04 -1.45 1.23
CA THR A 157 -5.96 -1.54 2.69
C THR A 157 -4.51 -1.65 3.13
N GLN A 158 -4.16 -1.08 4.28
CA GLN A 158 -2.78 -1.03 4.79
C GLN A 158 -2.08 -2.39 4.81
N SER A 159 -2.81 -3.47 5.07
CA SER A 159 -2.28 -4.83 5.14
C SER A 159 -2.45 -5.64 3.85
N TRP A 160 -3.06 -5.11 2.80
CA TRP A 160 -2.98 -5.71 1.47
C TRP A 160 -1.57 -5.51 0.92
N PRO A 161 -0.92 -6.53 0.33
CA PRO A 161 -1.52 -7.79 -0.14
C PRO A 161 -1.37 -9.01 0.79
N ILE A 162 -0.85 -8.83 2.01
CA ILE A 162 -0.46 -9.93 2.89
C ILE A 162 -1.57 -10.46 3.81
N SER A 163 -2.65 -9.69 4.03
CA SER A 163 -3.77 -10.08 4.88
C SER A 163 -5.03 -10.37 4.06
N ASP A 164 -6.05 -10.97 4.69
CA ASP A 164 -7.39 -11.14 4.11
C ASP A 164 -8.18 -9.80 4.03
N SER A 165 -7.50 -8.70 3.72
CA SER A 165 -8.12 -7.41 3.47
C SER A 165 -8.29 -7.19 1.97
N GLY A 166 -9.54 -7.00 1.54
CA GLY A 166 -9.89 -6.84 0.14
C GLY A 166 -9.78 -5.40 -0.31
N LEU A 167 -9.42 -5.20 -1.57
CA LEU A 167 -9.51 -3.93 -2.26
C LEU A 167 -10.93 -3.37 -2.17
N LYS A 168 -11.04 -2.04 -2.21
CA LYS A 168 -12.33 -1.35 -2.11
C LYS A 168 -12.47 -0.32 -3.22
N LEU A 169 -13.56 -0.39 -3.98
CA LEU A 169 -13.90 0.63 -4.95
C LEU A 169 -14.38 1.89 -4.19
N VAL A 170 -13.70 3.00 -4.42
CA VAL A 170 -14.02 4.30 -3.81
C VAL A 170 -14.99 5.07 -4.69
N SER A 171 -14.66 5.18 -5.97
CA SER A 171 -15.42 5.91 -6.97
C SER A 171 -15.05 5.44 -8.37
N ILE A 172 -15.93 5.73 -9.31
CA ILE A 172 -15.70 5.57 -10.74
C ILE A 172 -15.97 6.92 -11.40
N LYS A 173 -15.15 7.31 -12.36
CA LYS A 173 -15.31 8.56 -13.14
C LYS A 173 -15.17 8.26 -14.61
N ASN A 174 -15.81 9.06 -15.45
CA ASN A 174 -15.50 9.07 -16.87
C ASN A 174 -14.21 9.89 -17.07
N SER A 175 -13.22 9.33 -17.77
CA SER A 175 -11.98 10.04 -18.10
C SER A 175 -12.21 11.11 -19.17
N ASN A 176 -13.32 11.03 -19.90
CA ASN A 176 -13.68 11.96 -20.96
C ASN A 176 -14.74 12.98 -20.50
N SER A 177 -14.36 14.25 -20.46
CA SER A 177 -15.16 15.39 -19.95
C SER A 177 -16.41 15.72 -20.78
N GLN A 178 -16.62 15.05 -21.93
CA GLN A 178 -17.70 15.32 -22.89
C GLN A 178 -18.80 14.24 -22.93
N SER A 179 -18.75 13.24 -22.06
CA SER A 179 -19.72 12.14 -22.02
C SER A 179 -20.99 12.51 -21.23
N LYS A 180 -22.14 11.90 -21.58
CA LYS A 180 -23.38 11.99 -20.80
C LYS A 180 -23.08 11.69 -19.33
N SER A 181 -23.55 12.54 -18.42
CA SER A 181 -23.30 12.37 -16.98
C SER A 181 -23.82 11.01 -16.52
N ILE A 182 -22.93 10.15 -16.05
CA ILE A 182 -23.31 8.89 -15.41
C ILE A 182 -24.13 9.25 -14.16
N SER A 183 -25.30 8.62 -13.99
CA SER A 183 -26.15 8.90 -12.83
C SER A 183 -25.42 8.58 -11.51
N LEU A 184 -25.63 9.40 -10.49
CA LEU A 184 -25.08 9.13 -9.15
C LEU A 184 -25.65 7.83 -8.56
N SER A 185 -26.90 7.49 -8.87
CA SER A 185 -27.53 6.23 -8.45
C SER A 185 -26.82 5.02 -9.03
N PHE A 186 -26.45 5.10 -10.31
CA PHE A 186 -25.66 4.09 -11.01
C PHE A 186 -24.30 3.88 -10.32
N LEU A 187 -23.56 4.96 -10.13
CA LEU A 187 -22.21 4.92 -9.54
C LEU A 187 -22.25 4.35 -8.11
N TYR A 188 -23.27 4.73 -7.34
CA TYR A 188 -23.48 4.17 -6.01
C TYR A 188 -23.76 2.67 -6.06
N LYS A 189 -24.66 2.23 -6.96
CA LYS A 189 -25.02 0.81 -7.12
C LYS A 189 -23.83 -0.04 -7.52
N VAL A 190 -23.03 0.40 -8.51
CA VAL A 190 -21.82 -0.30 -8.93
C VAL A 190 -20.84 -0.43 -7.78
N LYS A 191 -20.59 0.66 -7.05
CA LYS A 191 -19.71 0.67 -5.88
C LYS A 191 -20.16 -0.31 -4.80
N GLU A 192 -21.46 -0.34 -4.46
CA GLU A 192 -22.00 -1.26 -3.46
C GLU A 192 -21.83 -2.72 -3.92
N LEU A 193 -22.22 -3.03 -5.15
CA LEU A 193 -22.11 -4.38 -5.70
C LEU A 193 -20.66 -4.87 -5.72
N THR A 194 -19.74 -4.05 -6.22
CA THR A 194 -18.31 -4.38 -6.24
C THR A 194 -17.75 -4.60 -4.83
N ASN A 195 -18.12 -3.74 -3.87
CA ASN A 195 -17.61 -3.87 -2.50
C ASN A 195 -18.25 -5.03 -1.72
N SER A 196 -19.41 -5.53 -2.16
CA SER A 196 -20.08 -6.71 -1.61
C SER A 196 -19.50 -8.05 -2.09
N LEU A 197 -18.61 -8.02 -3.10
CA LEU A 197 -17.93 -9.21 -3.60
C LEU A 197 -17.13 -9.93 -2.49
N ASN A 198 -16.96 -11.23 -2.67
CA ASN A 198 -16.20 -12.05 -1.74
C ASN A 198 -14.73 -11.61 -1.65
N ILE A 199 -14.09 -11.92 -0.53
CA ILE A 199 -12.73 -11.48 -0.23
C ILE A 199 -11.68 -12.05 -1.20
N GLN A 200 -11.92 -13.20 -1.82
CA GLN A 200 -10.99 -13.80 -2.79
C GLN A 200 -10.95 -12.97 -4.08
N THR A 201 -12.11 -12.53 -4.56
CA THR A 201 -12.21 -11.64 -5.72
C THR A 201 -11.59 -10.29 -5.38
N ARG A 202 -11.96 -9.70 -4.24
CA ARG A 202 -11.48 -8.38 -3.82
C ARG A 202 -10.00 -8.36 -3.43
N GLY A 203 -9.44 -9.48 -3.01
CA GLY A 203 -8.02 -9.58 -2.72
C GLY A 203 -7.20 -9.49 -4.00
N HIS A 204 -7.68 -10.00 -5.13
CA HIS A 204 -6.90 -10.10 -6.35
C HIS A 204 -7.15 -8.95 -7.30
N LEU A 205 -6.12 -8.13 -7.56
CA LEU A 205 -6.25 -6.90 -8.35
C LEU A 205 -6.92 -7.16 -9.71
N VAL A 206 -6.38 -8.07 -10.53
CA VAL A 206 -6.95 -8.37 -11.87
C VAL A 206 -8.39 -8.87 -11.77
N ARG A 207 -8.68 -9.89 -10.93
CA ARG A 207 -10.04 -10.41 -10.76
C ARG A 207 -11.02 -9.34 -10.24
N PHE A 208 -10.55 -8.46 -9.38
CA PHE A 208 -11.37 -7.37 -8.85
C PHE A 208 -11.75 -6.38 -9.95
N LEU A 209 -10.82 -6.08 -10.86
CA LEU A 209 -11.05 -5.22 -12.01
C LEU A 209 -11.96 -5.86 -13.05
N ASP A 210 -11.72 -7.13 -13.39
CA ASP A 210 -12.61 -7.89 -14.27
C ASP A 210 -14.06 -7.87 -13.73
N ALA A 211 -14.22 -8.03 -12.41
CA ALA A 211 -15.52 -7.96 -11.77
C ALA A 211 -16.13 -6.54 -11.77
N ILE A 212 -15.30 -5.49 -11.66
CA ILE A 212 -15.77 -4.10 -11.82
C ILE A 212 -16.31 -3.88 -13.23
N GLU A 213 -15.56 -4.30 -14.26
CA GLU A 213 -15.99 -4.19 -15.66
C GLU A 213 -17.28 -4.98 -15.92
N GLU A 214 -17.39 -6.21 -15.40
CA GLU A 214 -18.60 -7.03 -15.54
C GLU A 214 -19.82 -6.36 -14.90
N ILE A 215 -19.68 -5.84 -13.67
CA ILE A 215 -20.76 -5.13 -12.99
C ILE A 215 -21.13 -3.85 -13.76
N LEU A 216 -20.15 -3.08 -14.23
CA LEU A 216 -20.40 -1.88 -15.03
C LEU A 216 -21.23 -2.19 -16.27
N VAL A 217 -20.85 -3.19 -17.05
CA VAL A 217 -21.56 -3.59 -18.26
C VAL A 217 -22.98 -4.05 -17.93
N ARG A 218 -23.14 -4.92 -16.92
CA ARG A 218 -24.46 -5.44 -16.51
C ARG A 218 -25.41 -4.34 -16.06
N GLU A 219 -24.94 -3.41 -15.23
CA GLU A 219 -25.77 -2.32 -14.73
C GLU A 219 -26.08 -1.31 -15.86
N MET A 220 -25.15 -1.05 -16.78
CA MET A 220 -25.40 -0.16 -17.93
C MET A 220 -26.51 -0.71 -18.84
N HIS A 221 -26.49 -2.01 -19.13
CA HIS A 221 -27.56 -2.66 -19.90
C HIS A 221 -28.92 -2.58 -19.18
N SER A 222 -28.93 -2.72 -17.86
CA SER A 222 -30.15 -2.66 -17.06
C SER A 222 -30.78 -1.25 -17.07
N GLU A 223 -29.97 -0.19 -16.99
CA GLU A 223 -30.48 1.19 -17.05
C GLU A 223 -31.03 1.56 -18.43
N LEU A 224 -30.37 1.12 -19.51
CA LEU A 224 -30.86 1.32 -20.87
C LEU A 224 -32.24 0.69 -21.06
N HIS A 225 -32.41 -0.56 -20.61
CA HIS A 225 -33.69 -1.26 -20.74
C HIS A 225 -34.79 -0.66 -19.84
N SER A 226 -34.46 -0.11 -18.67
CA SER A 226 -35.46 0.58 -17.85
C SER A 226 -35.97 1.88 -18.46
N ASN A 227 -35.09 2.62 -19.17
CA ASN A 227 -35.47 3.85 -19.85
C ASN A 227 -36.38 3.57 -21.06
N ASP A 228 -36.13 2.49 -21.79
CA ASP A 228 -36.94 2.07 -22.94
C ASP A 228 -38.35 1.58 -22.53
N ILE A 229 -38.52 1.04 -21.32
CA ILE A 229 -39.83 0.57 -20.79
C ILE A 229 -40.65 1.74 -20.20
N SER A 230 -40.00 2.86 -19.86
CA SER A 230 -40.64 4.05 -19.29
C SER A 230 -41.03 5.14 -20.31
N ALA A 231 -40.80 4.89 -21.60
CA ALA A 231 -41.14 5.76 -22.73
C ALA A 231 -42.36 5.22 -23.49
#